data_AF-A0A0F9DJX4-F1
#
_entry.id   AF-A0A0F9DJX4-F1
#
_cell.length_a   1.000
_cell.length_b   1.000
_cell.length_c   1.000
_cell.angle_alpha   90.00
_cell.angle_beta   90.00
_cell.angle_gamma   90.00
#
_symmetry.space_group_name_H-M   'P 1'
#
loop_
_entity.id
_entity.type
_entity.pdbx_description
1 polymer ?
#
loop_
_entity_poly.entity_id
_entity_poly.type
_entity_poly.pdbx_seq_one_letter_code
_entity_poly.pdbx_strand_id
1 'polypeptide(L)'
;MTNVRKFPLGTVLTVTTGRLLTKSNNKSDNGIGDLYEILKHMTGEAPLTHTLGIFVDKCKPQILLWYPELDSPELTVLGLGELSLMLENQKNNRDLIVAGWLSGLVTKGICSAEYDIGQRGGCVESKNN
;
A
#
# COMPACT_ATOMS: atom_id res chain seq x y z
N MET A 1 -18.46 -11.70 -10.91
CA MET A 1 -18.28 -10.24 -10.86
C MET A 1 -17.12 -9.96 -9.93
N THR A 2 -15.96 -9.60 -10.47
CA THR A 2 -14.77 -9.24 -9.70
C THR A 2 -15.06 -7.93 -8.98
N ASN A 3 -15.19 -7.97 -7.66
CA ASN A 3 -15.36 -6.78 -6.84
C ASN A 3 -14.02 -6.02 -6.82
N VAL A 4 -13.96 -4.92 -7.56
CA VAL A 4 -12.77 -4.08 -7.70
C VAL A 4 -13.05 -2.78 -6.94
N ARG A 5 -12.11 -2.38 -6.08
CA ARG A 5 -12.18 -1.14 -5.30
C ARG A 5 -10.91 -0.33 -5.53
N LYS A 6 -11.07 0.98 -5.64
CA LYS A 6 -9.95 1.92 -5.79
C LYS A 6 -9.28 2.15 -4.45
N PHE A 7 -7.95 2.12 -4.47
CA PHE A 7 -7.11 2.47 -3.32
C PHE A 7 -6.06 3.51 -3.72
N PRO A 8 -5.75 4.47 -2.84
CA PRO A 8 -4.74 5.48 -3.12
C PRO A 8 -3.34 4.87 -3.15
N LEU A 9 -2.43 5.45 -3.94
CA LEU A 9 -1.06 4.99 -4.14
C LEU A 9 -0.32 4.71 -2.83
N GLY A 10 -0.45 5.58 -1.83
CA GLY A 10 0.21 5.40 -0.53
C GLY A 10 -0.19 4.10 0.16
N THR A 11 -1.45 3.69 0.06
CA THR A 11 -1.96 2.43 0.61
C THR A 11 -1.39 1.23 -0.13
N VAL A 12 -1.38 1.28 -1.45
CA VAL A 12 -0.86 0.19 -2.30
C VAL A 12 0.65 0.02 -2.10
N LEU A 13 1.40 1.13 -2.08
CA LEU A 13 2.83 1.10 -1.80
C LEU A 13 3.14 0.63 -0.39
N THR A 14 2.27 0.89 0.57
CA THR A 14 2.44 0.34 1.92
C THR A 14 2.44 -1.18 1.91
N VAL A 15 1.59 -1.80 1.08
CA VAL A 15 1.56 -3.25 0.92
C VAL A 15 2.76 -3.75 0.12
N THR A 16 3.16 -3.09 -0.97
CA THR A 16 4.24 -3.62 -1.82
C THR A 16 5.64 -3.41 -1.22
N THR A 17 5.85 -2.28 -0.52
CA THR A 17 7.15 -1.89 0.03
C THR A 17 7.31 -2.21 1.51
N GLY A 18 6.21 -2.49 2.23
CA GLY A 18 6.21 -2.68 3.68
C GLY A 18 6.44 -1.39 4.48
N ARG A 19 6.52 -0.22 3.82
CA ARG A 19 6.67 1.08 4.49
C ARG A 19 5.32 1.75 4.66
N LEU A 20 5.00 2.22 5.87
CA LEU A 20 3.75 2.92 6.14
C LEU A 20 3.74 4.30 5.46
N LEU A 21 3.08 4.41 4.31
CA LEU A 21 2.95 5.62 3.48
C LEU A 21 1.51 6.17 3.47
N THR A 22 0.63 5.56 4.26
CA THR A 22 -0.74 5.99 4.48
C THR A 22 -0.78 7.20 5.41
N LYS A 23 -1.81 8.02 5.25
CA LYS A 23 -1.97 9.28 5.98
C LYS A 23 -2.76 9.03 7.26
N SER A 24 -2.36 9.69 8.35
CA SER A 24 -3.20 9.76 9.55
C SER A 24 -4.40 10.68 9.29
N ASN A 25 -5.63 10.16 9.44
CA ASN A 25 -6.84 10.94 9.23
C ASN A 25 -7.27 11.77 10.46
N ASN A 26 -6.70 11.50 11.64
CA ASN A 26 -6.92 12.28 12.86
C ASN A 26 -5.83 12.01 13.93
N LYS A 27 -5.77 12.81 15.01
CA LYS A 27 -4.77 12.66 16.09
C LYS A 27 -4.76 11.29 16.80
N SER A 28 -5.82 10.49 16.66
CA SER A 28 -5.96 9.15 17.26
C SER A 28 -5.78 8.02 16.25
N ASP A 29 -5.59 8.34 14.97
CA ASP A 29 -5.38 7.40 13.89
C ASP A 29 -3.89 7.28 13.61
N ASN A 30 -3.36 6.07 13.76
CA ASN A 30 -1.95 5.80 13.47
C ASN A 30 -1.67 5.72 11.96
N GLY A 31 -2.63 6.12 11.12
CA GLY A 31 -2.55 6.13 9.66
C GLY A 31 -2.65 4.74 9.07
N ILE A 32 -2.96 3.71 9.84
CA ILE A 32 -2.95 2.32 9.36
C ILE A 32 -4.33 1.85 8.87
N GLY A 33 -5.38 2.66 9.03
CA GLY A 33 -6.75 2.31 8.66
C GLY A 33 -6.88 1.85 7.20
N ASP A 34 -6.29 2.59 6.27
CA ASP A 34 -6.35 2.26 4.84
C ASP A 34 -5.65 0.93 4.52
N LEU A 35 -4.62 0.57 5.29
CA LEU A 35 -3.94 -0.73 5.18
C LEU A 35 -4.88 -1.87 5.59
N TYR A 36 -5.67 -1.70 6.65
CA TYR A 36 -6.67 -2.70 7.01
C TYR A 36 -7.74 -2.86 5.92
N GLU A 37 -8.17 -1.75 5.32
CA GLU A 37 -9.18 -1.78 4.26
C GLU A 37 -8.71 -2.52 3.01
N ILE A 38 -7.51 -2.24 2.50
CA ILE A 38 -6.99 -2.91 1.29
C ILE A 38 -6.78 -4.41 1.54
N LEU A 39 -6.23 -4.78 2.70
CA LEU A 39 -5.97 -6.18 3.03
C LEU A 39 -7.29 -6.94 3.21
N LYS A 40 -8.26 -6.34 3.89
CA LYS A 40 -9.61 -6.91 4.03
C LYS A 40 -10.31 -7.06 2.69
N HIS A 41 -10.19 -6.08 1.81
CA HIS A 41 -10.76 -6.16 0.46
C HIS A 41 -10.12 -7.32 -0.31
N MET A 42 -8.78 -7.38 -0.37
CA MET A 42 -8.06 -8.39 -1.13
C MET A 42 -8.27 -9.82 -0.63
N THR A 43 -8.33 -10.01 0.69
CA THR A 43 -8.40 -11.35 1.29
C THR A 43 -9.82 -11.78 1.67
N GLY A 44 -10.75 -10.84 1.81
CA GLY A 44 -12.07 -11.08 2.38
C GLY A 44 -12.10 -11.17 3.91
N GLU A 45 -10.94 -11.19 4.57
CA GLU A 45 -10.81 -11.33 6.03
C GLU A 45 -10.32 -10.04 6.66
N ALA A 46 -10.83 -9.67 7.85
CA ALA A 46 -10.32 -8.51 8.57
C ALA A 46 -9.01 -8.88 9.29
N PRO A 47 -7.84 -8.34 8.88
CA PRO A 47 -6.59 -8.70 9.54
C PRO A 47 -6.51 -8.08 10.94
N LEU A 48 -5.85 -8.77 11.86
CA LEU A 48 -5.46 -8.22 13.16
C LEU A 48 -4.07 -7.60 13.06
N THR A 49 -3.76 -6.62 13.92
CA THR A 49 -2.48 -5.87 13.90
C THR A 49 -1.26 -6.78 13.84
N HIS A 50 -1.25 -7.87 14.61
CA HIS A 50 -0.14 -8.82 14.68
C HIS A 50 -0.01 -9.70 13.42
N THR A 51 -1.09 -9.85 12.65
CA THR A 51 -1.10 -10.62 11.39
C THR A 51 -0.87 -9.75 10.16
N LEU A 52 -0.82 -8.42 10.29
CA LEU A 52 -0.71 -7.51 9.14
C LEU A 52 0.47 -7.87 8.22
N GLY A 53 1.63 -8.20 8.78
CA GLY A 53 2.80 -8.62 7.99
C GLY A 53 2.49 -9.83 7.09
N ILE A 54 1.82 -10.84 7.65
CA ILE A 54 1.42 -12.06 6.90
C ILE A 54 0.47 -11.72 5.76
N PHE A 55 -0.50 -10.84 6.01
CA PHE A 55 -1.44 -10.40 4.98
C PHE A 55 -0.75 -9.57 3.90
N VAL A 56 0.17 -8.69 4.28
CA VAL A 56 1.01 -7.92 3.35
C VAL A 56 1.83 -8.86 2.46
N ASP A 57 2.53 -9.83 3.03
CA ASP A 57 3.32 -10.81 2.28
C ASP A 57 2.46 -11.66 1.34
N LYS A 58 1.22 -11.97 1.73
CA LYS A 58 0.26 -12.71 0.88
C LYS A 58 -0.29 -11.86 -0.27
N CYS A 59 -0.54 -10.57 -0.03
CA CYS A 59 -1.16 -9.66 -0.99
C CYS A 59 -0.16 -9.04 -1.96
N LYS A 60 1.06 -8.76 -1.50
CA LYS A 60 2.16 -8.17 -2.27
C LYS A 60 2.36 -8.82 -3.66
N PRO A 61 2.57 -10.15 -3.79
CA PRO A 61 2.83 -10.75 -5.09
C PRO A 61 1.66 -10.59 -6.07
N GLN A 62 0.43 -10.55 -5.56
CA GLN A 62 -0.75 -10.35 -6.40
C GLN A 62 -0.85 -8.92 -6.91
N ILE A 63 -0.55 -7.93 -6.06
CA ILE A 63 -0.51 -6.51 -6.46
C ILE A 63 0.60 -6.29 -7.50
N LEU A 64 1.79 -6.85 -7.27
CA LEU A 64 2.91 -6.72 -8.20
C LEU A 64 2.66 -7.43 -9.54
N LEU A 65 1.85 -8.49 -9.56
CA LEU A 65 1.42 -9.13 -10.80
C LEU A 65 0.48 -8.23 -11.61
N TRP A 66 -0.40 -7.47 -10.94
CA TRP A 66 -1.29 -6.51 -11.60
C TRP A 66 -0.59 -5.22 -12.01
N TYR A 67 0.37 -4.77 -11.20
CA TYR A 67 1.04 -3.48 -11.31
C TYR A 67 2.56 -3.64 -11.11
N PRO A 68 3.26 -4.19 -12.13
CA PRO A 68 4.70 -4.45 -12.03
C PRO A 68 5.54 -3.17 -11.85
N GLU A 69 5.02 -2.00 -12.23
CA GLU A 69 5.69 -0.71 -12.02
C GLU A 69 5.95 -0.40 -10.54
N LEU A 70 5.19 -1.01 -9.62
CA LEU A 70 5.33 -0.82 -8.18
C LEU A 70 6.53 -1.57 -7.58
N ASP A 71 7.15 -2.48 -8.33
CA ASP A 71 8.42 -3.15 -7.96
C ASP A 71 9.61 -2.57 -8.74
N SER A 72 9.41 -1.47 -9.47
CA SER A 72 10.48 -0.87 -10.26
C SER A 72 11.67 -0.45 -9.37
N PRO A 73 12.92 -0.61 -9.84
CA PRO A 73 14.11 -0.18 -9.10
C PRO A 73 14.14 1.34 -8.87
N GLU A 74 13.52 2.10 -9.78
CA GLU A 74 13.34 3.55 -9.69
C GLU A 74 12.53 3.93 -8.44
N LEU A 75 11.52 3.13 -8.11
CA LEU A 75 10.68 3.34 -6.94
C LEU A 75 11.29 2.75 -5.67
N THR A 76 11.79 1.51 -5.74
CA THR A 76 12.23 0.74 -4.56
C THR A 76 13.62 1.11 -4.06
N VAL A 77 14.59 1.35 -4.95
CA VAL A 77 15.97 1.66 -4.58
C VAL A 77 16.18 3.16 -4.46
N LEU A 78 15.81 3.92 -5.50
CA LEU A 78 16.02 5.36 -5.54
C LEU A 78 14.92 6.12 -4.79
N GLY A 79 13.66 5.82 -5.08
CA GLY A 79 12.51 6.49 -4.48
C GLY A 79 12.43 6.33 -2.96
N LEU A 80 12.54 5.10 -2.44
CA LEU A 80 12.51 4.86 -0.99
C LEU A 80 13.76 5.40 -0.28
N GLY A 81 14.92 5.43 -0.96
CA GLY A 81 16.14 6.04 -0.45
C GLY A 81 15.98 7.55 -0.27
N GLU A 82 15.49 8.23 -1.30
CA GLU A 82 15.16 9.66 -1.28
C GLU A 82 14.16 9.98 -0.17
N LEU A 83 13.08 9.21 -0.07
CA LEU A 83 12.08 9.39 0.98
C LEU A 83 12.66 9.21 2.39
N SER A 84 13.54 8.21 2.59
CA SER A 84 14.18 7.99 3.89
C SER A 84 15.00 9.22 4.29
N LEU A 85 15.78 9.75 3.35
CA LEU A 85 16.62 10.93 3.59
C LEU A 85 15.78 12.20 3.85
N MET A 86 14.65 12.36 3.15
CA MET A 86 13.71 13.46 3.43
C MET A 86 13.10 13.35 4.85
N LEU A 87 12.71 12.15 5.27
CA LEU A 87 12.16 11.89 6.60
C LEU A 87 13.17 12.10 7.73
N GLU A 88 14.44 11.72 7.51
CA GLU A 88 15.52 11.93 8.48
C GLU A 88 15.80 13.43 8.70
N ASN A 89 15.77 14.21 7.62
CA ASN A 89 16.04 15.65 7.66
C ASN A 89 14.88 16.48 8.25
N GLN A 90 13.64 15.99 8.23
CA GLN A 90 12.45 16.74 8.65
C GLN A 90 11.45 15.93 9.49
N LYS A 91 11.87 15.59 10.71
CA LYS A 91 11.11 14.73 11.65
C LYS A 91 9.69 15.19 12.00
N ASN A 92 9.36 16.48 11.86
CA ASN A 92 8.08 17.03 12.33
C ASN A 92 6.99 17.11 11.25
N ASN A 93 7.27 16.73 10.00
CA ASN A 93 6.35 16.89 8.87
C ASN A 93 6.22 15.62 8.00
N ARG A 94 6.23 14.43 8.62
CA ARG A 94 6.17 13.13 7.91
C ARG A 94 5.05 13.09 6.86
N ASP A 95 3.82 13.42 7.23
CA ASP A 95 2.67 13.34 6.32
C ASP A 95 2.82 14.24 5.10
N LEU A 96 3.38 15.45 5.27
CA LEU A 96 3.63 16.39 4.17
C LEU A 96 4.74 15.89 3.25
N ILE A 97 5.79 15.30 3.82
CA ILE A 97 6.91 14.73 3.06
C ILE A 97 6.43 13.54 2.22
N VAL A 98 5.70 12.62 2.84
CA VAL A 98 5.14 11.45 2.16
C VAL A 98 4.15 11.89 1.08
N ALA A 99 3.25 12.83 1.37
CA ALA A 99 2.30 13.34 0.37
C ALA A 99 2.99 14.04 -0.80
N GLY A 100 4.03 14.84 -0.54
CA GLY A 100 4.82 15.49 -1.57
C GLY A 100 5.58 14.50 -2.44
N TRP A 101 6.19 13.48 -1.83
CA TRP A 101 6.89 12.41 -2.54
C TRP A 101 5.92 11.60 -3.42
N LEU A 102 4.78 11.16 -2.87
CA LEU A 102 3.74 10.47 -3.64
C LEU A 102 3.23 11.31 -4.82
N SER A 103 2.97 12.60 -4.59
CA SER A 103 2.54 13.53 -5.65
C SER A 103 3.62 13.69 -6.74
N GLY A 104 4.89 13.68 -6.34
CA GLY A 104 6.03 13.70 -7.26
C GLY A 104 6.08 12.46 -8.16
N LEU A 105 5.81 11.27 -7.62
CA LEU A 105 5.74 10.03 -8.42
C LEU A 105 4.62 10.08 -9.47
N VAL A 106 3.45 10.60 -9.08
CA VAL A 106 2.31 10.74 -9.99
C VAL A 106 2.59 11.78 -11.07
N THR A 107 3.18 12.92 -10.71
CA THR A 107 3.48 14.00 -11.65
C THR A 107 4.59 13.61 -12.64
N LYS A 108 5.54 12.77 -12.21
CA LYS A 108 6.57 12.18 -13.08
C LYS A 108 6.04 11.06 -13.98
N GLY A 109 4.79 10.62 -13.78
CA GLY A 109 4.19 9.52 -14.53
C GLY A 109 4.75 8.14 -14.19
N ILE A 110 5.42 8.00 -13.04
CA ILE A 110 5.98 6.72 -12.56
C ILE A 110 4.86 5.82 -12.04
N CYS A 111 3.91 6.42 -11.31
CA CYS A 111 2.79 5.71 -10.71
C CYS A 111 1.47 6.44 -10.95
N SER A 112 0.35 5.71 -10.85
CA SER A 112 -0.99 6.30 -10.81
C SER A 112 -1.31 6.83 -9.41
N ALA A 113 -2.21 7.81 -9.29
CA ALA A 113 -2.64 8.31 -7.98
C ALA A 113 -3.47 7.28 -7.20
N GLU A 114 -4.22 6.44 -7.93
CA GLU A 114 -5.09 5.40 -7.40
C GLU A 114 -4.98 4.14 -8.26
N TYR A 115 -5.22 2.98 -7.65
CA TYR A 115 -5.16 1.67 -8.29
C TYR A 115 -6.44 0.88 -8.05
N ASP A 116 -6.86 0.15 -9.08
CA ASP A 116 -8.04 -0.71 -9.07
C ASP A 116 -7.68 -2.10 -8.50
N ILE A 117 -7.86 -2.28 -7.20
CA ILE A 117 -7.52 -3.53 -6.52
C ILE A 117 -8.72 -4.47 -6.56
N GLY A 118 -8.54 -5.62 -7.22
CA GLY A 118 -9.51 -6.70 -7.19
C GLY A 118 -9.46 -7.47 -5.86
N GLN A 119 -10.57 -8.10 -5.48
CA GLN A 119 -10.51 -9.18 -4.50
C GLN A 119 -9.73 -10.35 -5.11
N ARG A 120 -8.82 -10.95 -4.34
CA ARG A 120 -8.18 -12.21 -4.74
C ARG A 120 -9.30 -13.25 -4.79
N GLY A 121 -9.65 -13.71 -5.98
CA GLY A 121 -10.60 -14.80 -6.13
C GLY A 121 -10.04 -16.04 -5.42
N GLY A 122 -10.66 -16.43 -4.31
CA GLY A 122 -10.44 -17.73 -3.66
C GLY A 122 -9.42 -17.75 -2.52
N CYS A 123 -9.80 -17.21 -1.35
CA CYS A 123 -9.74 -18.00 -0.11
C CYS A 123 -11.16 -18.42 0.28
N VAL A 124 -11.92 -18.96 -0.69
CA VAL A 124 -12.93 -19.93 -0.30
C VAL A 124 -12.11 -21.19 -0.11
N GLU A 125 -11.82 -21.55 1.15
CA GLU A 125 -11.54 -22.95 1.46
C GLU A 125 -12.57 -23.76 0.67
N SER A 126 -12.09 -24.52 -0.31
CA SER A 126 -12.88 -25.66 -0.75
C SER A 126 -13.00 -26.53 0.49
N LYS A 127 -14.10 -26.34 1.23
CA LYS A 127 -14.61 -27.35 2.15
C LYS A 127 -14.94 -28.54 1.27
N ASN A 128 -13.92 -29.31 0.94
CA ASN A 128 -14.07 -30.63 0.41
C ASN A 128 -14.53 -31.50 1.59
N ASN A 129 -15.79 -31.90 1.48
CA ASN A 129 -16.43 -33.06 2.11
C ASN A 129 -16.79 -32.95 3.59
#